data_AF-A0A1M7U6F3-F1
#
_entry.id   AF-A0A1M7U6F3-F1
#
_cell.length_a   1.000
_cell.length_b   1.000
_cell.length_c   1.000
_cell.angle_alpha   90.00
_cell.angle_beta   90.00
_cell.angle_gamma   90.00
#
_symmetry.space_group_name_H-M   'P 1'
#
loop_
_entity.id
_entity.type
_entity.pdbx_description
1 polymer ?
#
loop_
_entity_poly.entity_id
_entity_poly.type
_entity_poly.pdbx_seq_one_letter_code
_entity_poly.pdbx_strand_id
1 'polypeptide(L)' 'MSSDGMTFGRAIAKARKAAGLSQKELAARVMKEEGGGSISPQYLNDIEHDRRSPSSSHLIREFSGILNIPEDYL' A
#
# COMPACT_ATOMS: atom_id res chain seq x y z
N MET A 1 24.69 11.48 0.64
CA MET A 1 23.89 11.19 1.85
C MET A 1 23.11 12.45 2.19
N SER A 2 21.80 12.46 1.90
CA SER A 2 20.70 13.29 2.43
C SER A 2 19.50 12.99 1.52
N SER A 3 18.36 12.41 1.92
CA SER A 3 17.82 12.03 3.23
C SER A 3 16.59 11.14 2.94
N ASP A 4 16.61 9.90 3.45
CA ASP A 4 15.57 8.86 3.41
C ASP A 4 15.09 8.34 2.04
N GLY A 5 15.73 7.28 1.54
CA GLY A 5 15.28 6.46 0.41
C GLY A 5 14.02 5.65 0.72
N MET A 6 12.93 6.35 1.02
CA MET A 6 11.59 5.83 1.24
C MET A 6 10.91 5.68 -0.13
N THR A 7 10.82 4.45 -0.61
CA THR A 7 10.01 4.11 -1.79
C THR A 7 8.53 4.01 -1.42
N PHE A 8 7.63 4.07 -2.40
CA PHE A 8 6.20 3.80 -2.20
C PHE A 8 5.99 2.51 -1.41
N GLY A 9 6.63 1.41 -1.83
CA GLY A 9 6.53 0.12 -1.16
C GLY A 9 6.94 0.17 0.31
N ARG A 10 8.08 0.82 0.59
CA ARG A 10 8.55 0.99 1.97
C ARG A 10 7.64 1.91 2.78
N ALA A 11 7.06 2.95 2.19
CA ALA A 11 6.11 3.86 2.84
C ALA A 11 4.85 3.09 3.30
N ILE A 12 4.27 2.28 2.41
CA ILE A 12 3.15 1.39 2.73
C ILE A 12 3.54 0.42 3.84
N ALA A 13 4.69 -0.25 3.74
CA ALA A 13 5.14 -1.20 4.75
C ALA A 13 5.32 -0.56 6.13
N LYS A 14 5.87 0.66 6.19
CA LYS A 14 6.08 1.42 7.43
C LYS A 14 4.74 1.80 8.06
N ALA A 15 3.82 2.38 7.29
CA ALA A 15 2.52 2.80 7.78
C ALA A 15 1.64 1.62 8.20
N ARG A 16 1.65 0.52 7.44
CA ARG A 16 0.95 -0.72 7.82
C ARG A 16 1.41 -1.23 9.18
N LYS A 17 2.73 -1.28 9.40
CA LYS A 17 3.31 -1.70 10.68
C LYS A 17 2.95 -0.75 11.82
N ALA A 18 2.96 0.57 11.57
CA ALA A 18 2.54 1.58 12.55
C ALA A 18 1.05 1.46 12.91
N ALA A 19 0.20 1.06 11.96
CA ALA A 19 -1.21 0.77 12.17
C ALA A 19 -1.48 -0.59 12.84
N GLY A 20 -0.44 -1.39 13.13
CA GLY A 20 -0.58 -2.71 13.75
C GLY A 20 -1.21 -3.78 12.85
N LEU A 21 -1.24 -3.55 11.52
CA LEU A 21 -1.90 -4.44 10.57
C LEU A 21 -0.93 -5.49 10.02
N SER A 22 -1.39 -6.74 9.93
CA SER A 22 -0.74 -7.74 9.09
C SER A 22 -0.93 -7.42 7.60
N GLN A 23 -0.09 -7.99 6.73
CA GLN A 23 -0.28 -7.87 5.27
C GLN A 23 -1.63 -8.45 4.85
N LYS A 24 -2.09 -9.53 5.48
CA LYS A 24 -3.40 -10.12 5.19
C LYS A 24 -4.55 -9.15 5.51
N GLU A 25 -4.49 -8.47 6.65
CA GLU A 25 -5.52 -7.52 7.05
C GLU A 25 -5.55 -6.28 6.16
N LEU A 26 -4.40 -5.70 5.82
CA LEU A 26 -4.37 -4.57 4.90
C LEU A 26 -4.86 -4.97 3.51
N ALA A 27 -4.40 -6.11 2.99
CA ALA A 27 -4.80 -6.59 1.67
C ALA A 27 -6.31 -6.85 1.57
N ALA A 28 -6.95 -7.33 2.64
CA ALA A 28 -8.39 -7.53 2.70
C ALA A 28 -9.20 -6.21 2.74
N ARG A 29 -8.59 -5.09 3.14
CA ARG A 29 -9.22 -3.77 3.20
C ARG A 29 -9.07 -2.99 1.90
N VAL A 30 -7.96 -3.17 1.18
CA VAL A 30 -7.69 -2.46 -0.08
C VAL A 30 -8.47 -3.10 -1.22
N MET A 31 -9.45 -2.36 -1.75
CA MET A 31 -10.29 -2.82 -2.84
C MET A 31 -9.70 -2.49 -4.21
N LYS A 32 -9.92 -3.36 -5.19
CA LYS A 32 -9.67 -3.05 -6.60
C LYS A 32 -10.88 -2.31 -7.17
N GLU A 33 -10.69 -1.72 -8.35
CA GLU A 33 -11.75 -1.10 -9.14
C GLU A 33 -12.94 -2.06 -9.37
N GLU A 34 -14.10 -1.48 -9.70
CA GLU A 34 -15.43 -2.09 -9.59
C GLU A 34 -15.48 -3.59 -9.97
N GLY A 35 -15.88 -4.41 -9.00
CA GLY A 35 -16.06 -5.86 -9.16
C GLY A 35 -14.80 -6.71 -8.97
N GLY A 36 -13.61 -6.10 -8.79
CA GLY A 36 -12.33 -6.82 -8.67
C GLY A 36 -12.02 -7.43 -7.29
N GLY A 37 -12.81 -7.09 -6.26
CA GLY A 37 -12.61 -7.52 -4.87
C GLY A 37 -11.35 -6.95 -4.23
N SER A 38 -10.95 -7.49 -3.07
CA SER A 38 -9.74 -7.05 -2.38
C SER A 38 -8.46 -7.53 -3.07
N ILE A 39 -7.33 -6.85 -2.83
CA ILE A 39 -6.03 -7.35 -3.30
C ILE A 39 -5.58 -8.59 -2.52
N SER A 40 -4.65 -9.37 -3.09
CA SER A 40 -4.08 -10.51 -2.40
C SER A 40 -2.94 -10.08 -1.45
N PRO A 41 -2.69 -10.80 -0.34
CA PRO A 41 -1.55 -10.51 0.53
C PRO A 41 -0.20 -10.60 -0.19
N GLN A 42 -0.08 -11.51 -1.17
CA GLN A 42 1.12 -11.64 -1.99
C GLN A 42 1.35 -10.39 -2.86
N TYR A 43 0.29 -9.84 -3.46
CA TYR A 43 0.38 -8.61 -4.26
C TYR A 43 0.81 -7.42 -3.41
N LEU A 44 0.24 -7.27 -2.21
CA LEU A 44 0.69 -6.26 -1.25
C LEU A 44 2.16 -6.47 -0.85
N ASN A 45 2.57 -7.71 -0.57
CA ASN A 45 3.95 -8.01 -0.23
C ASN A 45 4.91 -7.65 -1.37
N ASP A 46 4.52 -7.89 -2.62
CA ASP A 46 5.32 -7.49 -3.78
C ASP A 46 5.41 -5.97 -3.94
N ILE A 47 4.32 -5.24 -3.65
CA ILE A 47 4.33 -3.77 -3.59
C ILE A 47 5.28 -3.28 -2.50
N GLU A 48 5.20 -3.83 -1.29
CA GLU A 48 6.01 -3.41 -0.13
C GLU A 48 7.52 -3.60 -0.33
N HIS A 49 7.89 -4.51 -1.24
CA HIS A 49 9.28 -4.79 -1.62
C HIS A 49 9.67 -4.18 -2.97
N ASP A 50 8.85 -3.26 -3.51
CA ASP A 50 9.07 -2.57 -4.78
C ASP A 50 9.22 -3.53 -5.99
N ARG A 51 8.69 -4.76 -5.88
CA ARG A 51 8.65 -5.75 -6.97
C ARG A 51 7.48 -5.51 -7.91
N ARG A 52 6.47 -4.77 -7.47
CA ARG A 52 5.33 -4.31 -8.25
C ARG A 52 4.98 -2.88 -7.88
N SER A 53 4.47 -2.14 -8.85
CA SER A 53 3.85 -0.83 -8.61
C SER A 53 2.34 -0.96 -8.77
N PRO A 54 1.53 -0.31 -7.92
CA PRO A 54 0.10 -0.21 -8.18
C PRO A 54 -0.12 0.49 -9.52
N SER A 55 -0.87 -0.14 -10.42
CA SER A 55 -1.07 0.37 -11.78
C SER A 55 -2.19 1.40 -11.88
N SER A 56 -3.03 1.55 -10.85
CA SER A 56 -4.18 2.46 -10.85
C SER A 56 -4.14 3.44 -9.69
N SER A 57 -4.54 4.68 -9.98
CA SER A 57 -4.72 5.75 -8.99
C SER A 57 -5.74 5.36 -7.91
N HIS A 58 -6.69 4.49 -8.24
CA HIS A 58 -7.65 3.94 -7.29
C HIS A 58 -6.97 3.17 -6.15
N LEU A 59 -5.99 2.32 -6.45
CA LEU A 59 -5.27 1.58 -5.40
C LEU A 59 -4.48 2.51 -4.49
N ILE A 60 -3.87 3.57 -5.05
CA ILE A 60 -3.15 4.58 -4.26
C ILE A 60 -4.11 5.26 -3.28
N ARG A 61 -5.31 5.66 -3.74
CA ARG A 61 -6.37 6.24 -2.90
C ARG A 61 -6.82 5.32 -1.78
N GLU A 62 -7.02 4.04 -2.07
CA GLU A 62 -7.38 3.02 -1.07
C GLU A 62 -6.29 2.91 0.00
N PHE A 63 -5.01 2.83 -0.40
CA PHE A 63 -3.90 2.80 0.54
C PHE A 63 -3.85 4.07 1.40
N SER A 64 -3.95 5.24 0.78
CA SER A 64 -3.97 6.54 1.47
C SER A 64 -5.09 6.64 2.49
N GLY A 65 -6.31 6.23 2.12
CA GLY A 65 -7.48 6.27 3.01
C GLY A 65 -7.36 5.32 4.20
N ILE A 66 -6.88 4.08 3.97
CA ILE A 66 -6.78 3.07 5.03
C ILE A 66 -5.61 3.35 5.98
N LEU A 67 -4.48 3.81 5.44
CA LEU A 67 -3.25 4.05 6.21
C LEU A 67 -3.13 5.49 6.71
N ASN A 68 -4.09 6.36 6.35
CA ASN A 68 -4.10 7.78 6.67
C ASN A 68 -2.81 8.49 6.25
N ILE A 69 -2.37 8.22 5.02
CA ILE A 69 -1.19 8.84 4.39
C ILE A 69 -1.68 9.72 3.24
N PRO A 70 -1.24 11.00 3.13
CA PRO A 70 -1.57 11.84 1.99
C PRO A 70 -1.15 11.19 0.67
N GLU A 71 -1.99 11.24 -0.37
CA GLU A 71 -1.67 10.72 -1.71
C GLU A 71 -0.40 11.34 -2.27
N ASP A 72 -0.17 12.65 -2.05
CA ASP A 72 1.03 13.37 -2.49
C ASP A 72 2.34 12.88 -1.83
N TYR A 73 2.22 12.06 -0.77
CA TYR A 73 3.35 11.47 -0.04
C TYR A 73 3.67 10.04 -0.51
N LEU A 74 2.82 9.44 -1.35
CA LEU A 74 2.95 8.09 -1.90
C LEU A 74 3.32 8.15 -3.38
#